data_AF-A0A7S3AWP3-F1
#
_entry.id   AF-A0A7S3AWP3-F1
#
_cell.length_a   1.000
_cell.length_b   1.000
_cell.length_c   1.000
_cell.angle_alpha   90.00
_cell.angle_beta   90.00
_cell.angle_gamma   90.00
#
_symmetry.space_group_name_H-M   'P 1'
#
loop_
_entity.id
_entity.type
_entity.pdbx_description
1 polymer ?
#
loop_
_entity_poly.entity_id
_entity_poly.type
_entity_poly.pdbx_seq_one_letter_code
_entity_poly.pdbx_strand_id
1 'polypeptide(L)'
;LVSAGLVGSTFEISVGATPTELARTEFSGITELRPGNYALMDRTPLRLNLAQPQDVALCVLATVVSTNSRFAIIDAGSKVVSSDKGAHGADGMSNFGHAFSCARYDDFVEGRGAHYEVASLSEEHGWLRRLPDAPVLGVGDRVLLVPNHSCPIVNLSDELCSVSVSDAGEVTHEYWPVICRGAVHGAQLRRGSQ
;
A
#
# COMPACT_ATOMS: atom_id res chain seq x y z
N LEU A 1 9.49 4.91 -32.13
CA LEU A 1 10.29 3.67 -32.13
C LEU A 1 11.45 3.85 -33.10
N VAL A 2 12.66 4.01 -32.59
CA VAL A 2 13.86 4.11 -33.42
C VAL A 2 14.10 2.73 -34.05
N SER A 3 14.11 2.67 -35.37
CA SER A 3 14.48 1.49 -36.14
C SER A 3 15.93 1.12 -35.82
N ALA A 4 16.14 0.07 -35.04
CA ALA A 4 17.47 -0.47 -34.72
C ALA A 4 18.02 -1.40 -35.84
N GLY A 5 17.50 -1.32 -37.06
CA GLY A 5 18.03 -2.08 -38.21
C GLY A 5 17.91 -3.59 -38.10
N LEU A 6 17.10 -4.12 -37.18
CA LEU A 6 16.89 -5.55 -37.02
C LEU A 6 15.71 -6.00 -37.90
N VAL A 7 16.03 -6.56 -39.05
CA VAL A 7 15.05 -7.10 -40.01
C VAL A 7 14.89 -8.60 -39.76
N GLY A 8 13.67 -9.06 -39.48
CA GLY A 8 13.32 -10.49 -39.47
C GLY A 8 13.08 -11.14 -38.10
N SER A 9 13.16 -10.41 -36.98
CA SER A 9 12.83 -10.93 -35.64
C SER A 9 11.57 -10.27 -35.08
N THR A 10 10.62 -11.08 -34.58
CA THR A 10 9.52 -10.59 -33.73
C THR A 10 10.09 -10.15 -32.39
N PHE A 11 10.03 -8.85 -32.12
CA PHE A 11 10.46 -8.27 -30.84
C PHE A 11 9.34 -8.30 -29.82
N GLU A 12 9.71 -8.56 -28.56
CA GLU A 12 8.84 -8.37 -27.41
C GLU A 12 9.04 -6.94 -26.87
N ILE A 13 7.95 -6.19 -26.73
CA ILE A 13 7.89 -4.86 -26.14
C ILE A 13 7.08 -4.97 -24.84
N SER A 14 7.80 -4.93 -23.72
CA SER A 14 7.24 -5.06 -22.38
C SER A 14 7.24 -3.71 -21.67
N VAL A 15 6.10 -3.34 -21.07
CA VAL A 15 5.94 -2.13 -20.25
C VAL A 15 5.18 -2.49 -18.97
N GLY A 16 5.24 -1.66 -17.93
CA GLY A 16 4.40 -1.89 -16.76
C GLY A 16 4.77 -1.09 -15.53
N ALA A 17 3.81 -0.30 -15.06
CA ALA A 17 3.68 0.15 -13.69
C ALA A 17 2.20 0.35 -13.42
N THR A 18 1.70 0.01 -12.24
CA THR A 18 0.25 0.10 -11.95
C THR A 18 -0.34 1.47 -12.31
N PRO A 19 0.25 2.61 -11.92
CA PRO A 19 -0.30 3.90 -12.31
C PRO A 19 -0.26 4.18 -13.82
N THR A 20 0.81 3.76 -14.52
CA THR A 20 0.90 4.02 -15.97
C THR A 20 -0.12 3.20 -16.73
N GLU A 21 -0.35 1.94 -16.32
CA GLU A 21 -1.29 1.06 -17.00
C GLU A 21 -2.75 1.43 -16.71
N LEU A 22 -3.07 1.92 -15.51
CA LEU A 22 -4.40 2.45 -15.19
C LEU A 22 -4.73 3.74 -15.97
N ALA A 23 -3.72 4.56 -16.28
CA ALA A 23 -3.90 5.83 -17.01
C ALA A 23 -3.83 5.67 -18.54
N ARG A 24 -3.41 4.51 -19.05
CA ARG A 24 -3.10 4.29 -20.47
C ARG A 24 -4.36 4.16 -21.31
N THR A 25 -4.36 4.78 -22.48
CA THR A 25 -5.46 4.70 -23.46
C THR A 25 -5.09 3.98 -24.76
N GLU A 26 -3.81 3.66 -24.98
CA GLU A 26 -3.30 3.05 -26.22
C GLU A 26 -2.25 1.97 -25.92
N PHE A 27 -2.38 0.83 -26.60
CA PHE A 27 -1.55 -0.37 -26.40
C PHE A 27 -0.81 -0.82 -27.67
N SER A 28 -0.94 -0.08 -28.78
CA SER A 28 -0.33 -0.41 -30.06
C SER A 28 1.18 -0.64 -29.96
N GLY A 29 1.63 -1.79 -30.47
CA GLY A 29 3.02 -2.22 -30.47
C GLY A 29 3.52 -2.80 -29.15
N ILE A 30 2.76 -2.75 -28.06
CA ILE A 30 3.09 -3.42 -26.81
C ILE A 30 2.70 -4.89 -26.94
N THR A 31 3.59 -5.80 -26.53
CA THR A 31 3.34 -7.24 -26.55
C THR A 31 3.11 -7.82 -25.17
N GLU A 32 3.46 -7.09 -24.10
CA GLU A 32 3.33 -7.57 -22.73
C GLU A 32 3.18 -6.40 -21.72
N LEU A 33 2.36 -6.61 -20.70
CA LEU A 33 2.16 -5.71 -19.57
C LEU A 33 2.63 -6.37 -18.27
N ARG A 34 3.42 -5.64 -17.46
CA ARG A 34 3.95 -6.10 -16.16
C ARG A 34 3.63 -5.16 -14.99
N PRO A 35 2.37 -4.69 -14.78
CA PRO A 35 2.00 -4.05 -13.52
C PRO A 35 2.00 -5.10 -12.39
N GLY A 36 2.17 -4.68 -11.13
CA GLY A 36 2.22 -5.60 -9.98
C GLY A 36 1.37 -5.15 -8.80
N ASN A 37 1.55 -3.90 -8.37
CA ASN A 37 0.81 -3.31 -7.25
C ASN A 37 -0.72 -3.33 -7.42
N TYR A 38 -1.24 -3.48 -8.65
CA TYR A 38 -2.67 -3.45 -8.95
C TYR A 38 -3.48 -4.54 -8.22
N ALA A 39 -2.82 -5.63 -7.79
CA ALA A 39 -3.47 -6.71 -7.06
C ALA A 39 -3.92 -6.31 -5.65
N LEU A 40 -3.24 -5.32 -5.04
CA LEU A 40 -3.54 -4.85 -3.68
C LEU A 40 -3.95 -3.38 -3.63
N MET A 41 -3.45 -2.59 -4.59
CA MET A 41 -3.48 -1.12 -4.61
C MET A 41 -2.91 -0.51 -3.32
N ASP A 42 -2.91 0.82 -3.26
CA ASP A 42 -2.55 1.63 -2.09
C ASP A 42 -2.92 3.09 -2.36
N ARG A 43 -2.43 4.02 -1.54
CA ARG A 43 -2.72 5.45 -1.71
C ARG A 43 -2.13 6.08 -2.96
N THR A 44 -1.16 5.45 -3.63
CA THR A 44 -0.54 6.01 -4.83
C THR A 44 -1.56 6.14 -5.98
N PRO A 45 -2.24 5.07 -6.44
CA PRO A 45 -3.28 5.19 -7.47
C PRO A 45 -4.50 5.99 -6.99
N LEU A 46 -4.87 5.92 -5.69
CA LEU A 46 -5.95 6.76 -5.14
C LEU A 46 -5.68 8.26 -5.31
N ARG A 47 -4.47 8.72 -4.93
CA ARG A 47 -4.08 10.13 -5.03
C ARG A 47 -4.04 10.62 -6.48
N LEU A 48 -3.74 9.72 -7.42
CA LEU A 48 -3.71 10.02 -8.85
C LEU A 48 -5.11 9.97 -9.50
N ASN A 49 -6.17 9.71 -8.72
CA ASN A 49 -7.53 9.48 -9.21
C ASN A 49 -7.61 8.35 -10.24
N LEU A 50 -6.77 7.33 -10.09
CA LEU A 50 -6.71 6.15 -10.95
C LEU A 50 -7.38 4.92 -10.32
N ALA A 51 -7.76 5.02 -9.05
CA ALA A 51 -8.46 4.00 -8.29
C ALA A 51 -9.43 4.66 -7.30
N GLN A 52 -10.41 3.89 -6.84
CA GLN A 52 -11.36 4.24 -5.81
C GLN A 52 -11.02 3.52 -4.49
N PRO A 53 -11.51 3.99 -3.32
CA PRO A 53 -11.23 3.34 -2.04
C PRO A 53 -11.53 1.84 -2.01
N GLN A 54 -12.56 1.40 -2.73
CA GLN A 54 -12.98 0.00 -2.78
C GLN A 54 -12.02 -0.88 -3.60
N ASP A 55 -11.15 -0.28 -4.41
CA ASP A 55 -10.10 -1.00 -5.14
C ASP A 55 -8.90 -1.34 -4.24
N VAL A 56 -8.82 -0.78 -3.02
CA VAL A 56 -7.73 -1.07 -2.08
C VAL A 56 -8.03 -2.31 -1.26
N ALA A 57 -7.30 -3.39 -1.54
CA ALA A 57 -7.44 -4.67 -0.86
C ALA A 57 -6.51 -4.82 0.36
N LEU A 58 -5.37 -4.10 0.41
CA LEU A 58 -4.47 -4.17 1.56
C LEU A 58 -4.70 -3.02 2.54
N CYS A 59 -5.08 -3.37 3.77
CA CYS A 59 -5.09 -2.49 4.93
C CYS A 59 -4.33 -3.12 6.10
N VAL A 60 -3.90 -2.30 7.05
CA VAL A 60 -3.34 -2.75 8.33
C VAL A 60 -4.36 -2.48 9.44
N LEU A 61 -4.78 -3.53 10.15
CA LEU A 61 -5.59 -3.40 11.35
C LEU A 61 -4.67 -3.11 12.54
N ALA A 62 -4.94 -2.04 13.29
CA ALA A 62 -4.16 -1.65 14.46
C ALA A 62 -5.06 -1.29 15.65
N THR A 63 -4.51 -1.39 16.85
CA THR A 63 -5.13 -1.02 18.12
C THR A 63 -4.58 0.30 18.63
N VAL A 64 -5.44 1.18 19.12
CA VAL A 64 -5.03 2.33 19.90
C VAL A 64 -4.55 1.88 21.28
N VAL A 65 -3.28 2.08 21.58
CA VAL A 65 -2.65 1.68 22.85
C VAL A 65 -2.50 2.84 23.83
N SER A 66 -2.55 4.08 23.34
CA SER A 66 -2.49 5.29 24.18
C SER A 66 -3.13 6.47 23.47
N THR A 67 -3.59 7.46 24.22
CA THR A 67 -4.10 8.72 23.67
C THR A 67 -3.58 9.91 24.48
N ASN A 68 -3.50 11.07 23.82
CA ASN A 68 -3.27 12.36 24.46
C ASN A 68 -4.03 13.46 23.70
N SER A 69 -3.89 14.72 24.11
CA SER A 69 -4.61 15.85 23.50
C SER A 69 -4.29 16.10 22.02
N ARG A 70 -3.20 15.53 21.48
CA ARG A 70 -2.73 15.73 20.11
C ARG A 70 -2.83 14.47 19.24
N PHE A 71 -2.64 13.29 19.83
CA PHE A 71 -2.49 12.04 19.08
C PHE A 71 -3.21 10.87 19.76
N ALA A 72 -3.75 9.98 18.92
CA ALA A 72 -3.91 8.58 19.28
C ALA A 72 -2.66 7.80 18.84
N ILE A 73 -2.19 6.88 19.66
CA ILE A 73 -0.98 6.09 19.44
C ILE A 73 -1.40 4.66 19.22
N ILE A 74 -0.95 4.06 18.13
CA ILE A 74 -1.31 2.70 17.71
C ILE A 74 -0.13 1.74 17.81
N ASP A 75 -0.41 0.44 17.89
CA ASP A 75 0.54 -0.68 17.88
C ASP A 75 1.10 -1.04 16.48
N ALA A 76 1.05 -0.10 15.53
CA ALA A 76 1.62 -0.26 14.20
C ALA A 76 2.63 0.86 13.90
N GLY A 77 3.91 0.52 13.95
CA GLY A 77 5.04 1.39 13.61
C GLY A 77 5.64 1.09 12.23
N SER A 78 6.86 1.58 12.00
CA SER A 78 7.57 1.40 10.72
C SER A 78 7.88 -0.05 10.37
N LYS A 79 7.97 -0.95 11.34
CA LYS A 79 8.10 -2.40 11.09
C LYS A 79 6.83 -3.06 10.59
N VAL A 80 5.70 -2.34 10.63
CA VAL A 80 4.41 -2.79 10.09
C VAL A 80 4.06 -2.02 8.82
N VAL A 81 4.08 -0.68 8.87
CA VAL A 81 3.59 0.16 7.77
C VAL A 81 4.68 0.74 6.86
N SER A 82 5.95 0.41 7.10
CA SER A 82 7.12 1.04 6.47
C SER A 82 7.29 2.53 6.79
N SER A 83 8.47 3.09 6.52
CA SER A 83 8.75 4.53 6.58
C SER A 83 8.56 5.25 5.24
N ASP A 84 7.91 4.58 4.27
CA ASP A 84 7.70 5.10 2.92
C ASP A 84 6.64 6.23 2.92
N LYS A 85 7.04 7.42 2.47
CA LYS A 85 6.17 8.60 2.30
C LYS A 85 5.63 8.72 0.86
N GLY A 86 5.65 7.63 0.10
CA GLY A 86 5.24 7.59 -1.29
C GLY A 86 6.37 7.94 -2.27
N ALA A 87 6.06 7.68 -3.53
CA ALA A 87 6.95 7.55 -4.68
C ALA A 87 8.30 8.32 -4.64
N HIS A 88 9.33 7.66 -4.08
CA HIS A 88 10.73 7.79 -4.50
C HIS A 88 11.35 9.21 -4.37
N GLY A 89 11.18 9.85 -3.21
CA GLY A 89 12.01 11.00 -2.80
C GLY A 89 11.52 12.38 -3.23
N ALA A 90 10.41 12.48 -3.95
CA ALA A 90 9.63 13.72 -3.98
C ALA A 90 8.79 13.79 -2.71
N ASP A 91 8.72 14.94 -2.04
CA ASP A 91 7.88 15.22 -0.85
C ASP A 91 6.35 15.12 -1.13
N GLY A 92 5.91 14.09 -1.86
CA GLY A 92 4.54 13.96 -2.37
C GLY A 92 3.50 13.56 -1.31
N MET A 93 3.93 13.07 -0.14
CA MET A 93 3.03 12.80 1.00
C MET A 93 3.71 13.25 2.29
N SER A 94 3.00 14.06 3.08
CA SER A 94 3.49 14.59 4.35
C SER A 94 3.35 13.61 5.52
N ASN A 95 2.77 12.43 5.30
CA ASN A 95 2.42 11.45 6.31
C ASN A 95 2.67 10.01 5.82
N PHE A 96 2.62 9.04 6.73
CA PHE A 96 2.95 7.63 6.48
C PHE A 96 1.75 6.75 6.12
N GLY A 97 0.58 7.35 5.90
CA GLY A 97 -0.66 6.63 5.67
C GLY A 97 -1.88 7.40 6.15
N HIS A 98 -3.04 6.89 5.78
CA HIS A 98 -4.33 7.34 6.30
C HIS A 98 -4.93 6.27 7.18
N ALA A 99 -5.64 6.65 8.23
CA ALA A 99 -6.36 5.71 9.07
C ALA A 99 -7.85 6.08 9.16
N PHE A 100 -8.66 5.04 9.33
CA PHE A 100 -10.10 5.08 9.46
C PHE A 100 -10.48 4.34 10.75
N SER A 101 -11.52 4.81 11.42
CA SER A 101 -12.03 4.11 12.60
C SER A 101 -12.86 2.94 12.12
N CYS A 102 -12.65 1.74 12.66
CA CYS A 102 -13.45 0.58 12.27
C CYS A 102 -14.95 0.78 12.59
N ALA A 103 -15.29 1.61 13.59
CA ALA A 103 -16.67 1.96 13.91
C ALA A 103 -17.35 2.84 12.85
N ARG A 104 -16.58 3.40 11.91
CA ARG A 104 -17.03 4.24 10.80
C ARG A 104 -16.39 3.78 9.49
N TYR A 105 -16.40 2.46 9.25
CA TYR A 105 -15.81 1.86 8.06
C TYR A 105 -16.47 2.34 6.76
N ASP A 106 -17.77 2.60 6.78
CA ASP A 106 -18.50 3.09 5.60
C ASP A 106 -17.93 4.42 5.07
N ASP A 107 -17.38 5.28 5.93
CA ASP A 107 -16.74 6.53 5.48
C ASP A 107 -15.53 6.26 4.57
N PHE A 108 -14.79 5.17 4.80
CA PHE A 108 -13.69 4.75 3.92
C PHE A 108 -14.24 4.27 2.58
N VAL A 109 -15.18 3.33 2.62
CA VAL A 109 -15.76 2.72 1.42
C VAL A 109 -16.46 3.78 0.57
N GLU A 110 -17.14 4.75 1.17
CA GLU A 110 -17.84 5.82 0.44
C GLU A 110 -16.90 6.97 0.04
N GLY A 111 -15.61 6.90 0.37
CA GLY A 111 -14.63 7.92 0.00
C GLY A 111 -14.84 9.28 0.68
N ARG A 112 -15.37 9.30 1.91
CA ARG A 112 -15.63 10.54 2.68
C ARG A 112 -14.39 11.21 3.26
N GLY A 113 -13.20 10.75 2.85
CA GLY A 113 -11.91 11.23 3.33
C GLY A 113 -11.42 10.50 4.58
N ALA A 114 -10.14 10.62 4.86
CA ALA A 114 -9.51 9.97 6.01
C ALA A 114 -9.96 10.56 7.35
N HIS A 115 -9.96 9.74 8.39
CA HIS A 115 -10.20 10.22 9.77
C HIS A 115 -8.91 10.70 10.44
N TYR A 116 -7.78 10.06 10.10
CA TYR A 116 -6.49 10.38 10.68
C TYR A 116 -5.39 10.30 9.65
N GLU A 117 -4.34 11.08 9.89
CA GLU A 117 -3.05 10.91 9.21
C GLU A 117 -2.06 10.24 10.16
N VAL A 118 -1.28 9.29 9.65
CA VAL A 118 -0.14 8.72 10.37
C VAL A 118 1.00 9.74 10.33
N ALA A 119 1.07 10.62 11.33
CA ALA A 119 1.93 11.79 11.34
C ALA A 119 3.41 11.44 11.62
N SER A 120 3.65 10.43 12.46
CA SER A 120 5.00 9.96 12.77
C SER A 120 5.00 8.48 13.14
N LEU A 121 6.17 7.86 13.04
CA LEU A 121 6.41 6.46 13.35
C LEU A 121 7.62 6.33 14.27
N SER A 122 7.51 5.38 15.20
CA SER A 122 8.64 4.66 15.78
C SER A 122 8.68 3.27 15.14
N GLU A 123 9.52 2.37 15.63
CA GLU A 123 9.55 1.00 15.10
C GLU A 123 8.23 0.26 15.29
N GLU A 124 7.64 0.34 16.49
CA GLU A 124 6.47 -0.45 16.89
C GLU A 124 5.19 0.39 17.04
N HIS A 125 5.30 1.72 17.05
CA HIS A 125 4.16 2.60 17.26
C HIS A 125 4.02 3.68 16.19
N GLY A 126 2.76 4.02 15.89
CA GLY A 126 2.38 5.13 15.01
C GLY A 126 1.57 6.19 15.75
N TRP A 127 1.73 7.45 15.34
CA TRP A 127 0.98 8.58 15.90
C TRP A 127 -0.06 9.05 14.89
N LEU A 128 -1.33 8.88 15.25
CA LEU A 128 -2.47 9.33 14.47
C LEU A 128 -2.83 10.75 14.86
N ARG A 129 -2.68 11.67 13.90
CA ARG A 129 -3.22 13.03 14.01
C ARG A 129 -4.65 13.03 13.49
N ARG A 130 -5.59 13.39 14.36
CA ARG A 130 -7.02 13.50 14.04
C ARG A 130 -7.28 14.62 13.03
N LEU A 131 -8.05 14.32 11.99
CA LEU A 131 -8.56 15.28 11.02
C LEU A 131 -9.91 15.86 11.48
N PRO A 132 -10.38 16.98 10.90
CA PRO A 132 -11.73 17.50 11.17
C PRO A 132 -12.79 16.41 11.00
N ASP A 133 -13.84 16.44 11.83
CA ASP A 133 -15.01 15.55 11.79
C ASP A 133 -14.77 14.04 12.00
N ALA A 134 -13.51 13.63 12.15
CA ALA A 134 -13.14 12.30 12.56
C ALA A 134 -13.68 11.98 13.97
N PRO A 135 -14.01 10.71 14.29
CA PRO A 135 -14.37 10.33 15.66
C PRO A 135 -13.22 10.61 16.65
N VAL A 136 -13.52 10.57 17.96
CA VAL A 136 -12.48 10.58 19.00
C VAL A 136 -12.17 9.13 19.34
N LEU A 137 -10.90 8.75 19.30
CA LEU A 137 -10.48 7.40 19.67
C LEU A 137 -10.14 7.32 21.16
N GLY A 138 -10.52 6.20 21.79
CA GLY A 138 -10.04 5.75 23.09
C GLY A 138 -9.02 4.61 22.97
N VAL A 139 -8.37 4.28 24.08
CA VAL A 139 -7.52 3.08 24.17
C VAL A 139 -8.38 1.83 23.97
N GLY A 140 -7.90 0.90 23.16
CA GLY A 140 -8.62 -0.32 22.77
C GLY A 140 -9.34 -0.21 21.42
N ASP A 141 -9.62 1.00 20.95
CA ASP A 141 -10.28 1.19 19.66
C ASP A 141 -9.44 0.64 18.51
N ARG A 142 -10.14 0.15 17.48
CA ARG A 142 -9.53 -0.40 16.27
C ARG A 142 -9.58 0.61 15.14
N VAL A 143 -8.49 0.66 14.38
CA VAL A 143 -8.36 1.46 13.17
C VAL A 143 -7.86 0.60 12.02
N LEU A 144 -8.31 0.95 10.81
CA LEU A 144 -7.78 0.41 9.55
C LEU A 144 -6.89 1.47 8.91
N LEU A 145 -5.65 1.09 8.63
CA LEU A 145 -4.67 1.93 7.98
C LEU A 145 -4.57 1.57 6.51
N VAL A 146 -4.73 2.59 5.66
CA VAL A 146 -4.48 2.53 4.23
C VAL A 146 -3.06 3.04 3.98
N PRO A 147 -2.14 2.17 3.56
CA PRO A 147 -0.72 2.52 3.46
C PRO A 147 -0.41 3.37 2.24
N ASN A 148 0.71 4.08 2.28
CA ASN A 148 1.22 4.81 1.12
C ASN A 148 1.66 3.88 0.00
N HIS A 149 2.24 2.73 0.37
CA HIS A 149 2.84 1.77 -0.53
C HIS A 149 2.64 0.37 0.04
N SER A 150 1.92 -0.49 -0.67
CA SER A 150 1.57 -1.84 -0.17
C SER A 150 2.74 -2.84 -0.23
N CYS A 151 3.62 -2.74 -1.23
CA CYS A 151 4.72 -3.68 -1.44
C CYS A 151 5.63 -3.90 -0.21
N PRO A 152 6.15 -2.86 0.48
CA PRO A 152 7.01 -3.07 1.63
C PRO A 152 6.27 -3.72 2.80
N ILE A 153 4.98 -3.47 2.96
CA ILE A 153 4.17 -4.04 4.06
C ILE A 153 4.06 -5.55 3.88
N VAL A 154 3.75 -6.02 2.67
CA VAL A 154 3.73 -7.46 2.37
C VAL A 154 5.08 -8.10 2.72
N ASN A 155 6.20 -7.45 2.35
CA ASN A 155 7.53 -7.97 2.66
C ASN A 155 7.89 -7.98 4.16
N LEU A 156 7.24 -7.14 4.98
CA LEU A 156 7.44 -7.06 6.43
C LEU A 156 6.55 -8.03 7.22
N SER A 157 5.52 -8.59 6.60
CA SER A 157 4.59 -9.54 7.23
C SER A 157 5.00 -11.00 6.97
N ASP A 158 4.71 -11.91 7.90
CA ASP A 158 4.78 -13.37 7.69
C ASP A 158 3.59 -13.90 6.91
N GLU A 159 2.40 -13.37 7.18
CA GLU A 159 1.15 -13.82 6.58
C GLU A 159 0.26 -12.61 6.29
N LEU A 160 -0.64 -12.76 5.32
CA LEU A 160 -1.74 -11.84 5.07
C LEU A 160 -3.04 -12.52 5.51
N CYS A 161 -3.86 -11.82 6.30
CA CYS A 161 -5.20 -12.26 6.61
C CYS A 161 -6.14 -11.80 5.47
N SER A 162 -6.51 -12.71 4.59
CA SER A 162 -7.55 -12.51 3.59
C SER A 162 -8.91 -12.57 4.27
N VAL A 163 -9.76 -11.58 4.01
CA VAL A 163 -11.14 -11.52 4.52
C VAL A 163 -12.08 -11.53 3.32
N SER A 164 -13.07 -12.42 3.35
CA SER A 164 -14.07 -12.54 2.29
C SER A 164 -15.47 -12.48 2.88
N VAL A 165 -16.41 -11.90 2.13
CA VAL A 165 -17.83 -11.83 2.51
C VAL A 165 -18.64 -12.50 1.41
N SER A 166 -19.43 -13.51 1.75
CA SER A 166 -20.31 -14.18 0.79
C SER A 166 -21.52 -13.31 0.41
N ASP A 167 -22.23 -13.68 -0.65
CA ASP A 167 -23.49 -13.02 -1.03
C ASP A 167 -24.56 -13.08 0.08
N ALA A 168 -24.47 -14.08 0.98
CA ALA A 168 -25.33 -14.21 2.15
C ALA A 168 -24.86 -13.40 3.37
N GLY A 169 -23.77 -12.64 3.24
CA GLY A 169 -23.20 -11.82 4.31
C GLY A 169 -22.32 -12.58 5.31
N GLU A 170 -21.97 -13.84 5.02
CA GLU A 170 -21.06 -14.61 5.88
C GLU A 170 -19.62 -14.13 5.69
N VAL A 171 -18.94 -13.81 6.79
CA VAL A 171 -17.54 -13.36 6.78
C VAL A 171 -16.63 -14.55 7.08
N THR A 172 -15.71 -14.84 6.17
CA THR A 172 -14.64 -15.83 6.35
C THR A 172 -13.27 -15.16 6.33
N HIS A 173 -12.29 -15.82 6.93
CA HIS A 173 -10.91 -15.37 6.87
C HIS A 173 -9.94 -16.53 6.66
N GLU A 174 -8.86 -16.27 5.94
CA GLU A 174 -7.78 -17.21 5.66
C GLU A 174 -6.43 -16.52 5.80
N TYR A 175 -5.41 -17.26 6.26
CA TYR A 175 -4.05 -16.74 6.36
C TYR A 175 -3.23 -17.23 5.17
N TRP A 176 -2.69 -16.30 4.40
CA TRP A 176 -1.84 -16.57 3.24
C TRP A 176 -0.38 -16.31 3.59
N PRO A 177 0.50 -17.33 3.53
CA PRO A 177 1.90 -17.13 3.86
C PRO A 177 2.62 -16.28 2.81
N VAL A 178 3.45 -15.35 3.27
CA VAL A 178 4.37 -14.59 2.41
C VAL A 178 5.62 -15.43 2.17
N ILE A 179 5.57 -16.22 1.08
CA ILE A 179 6.61 -17.22 0.76
C ILE A 179 7.90 -16.63 0.18
N CYS A 180 7.86 -15.40 -0.33
CA CYS A 180 9.00 -14.74 -0.96
C CYS A 180 9.34 -13.47 -0.18
N ARG A 181 10.54 -13.41 0.40
CA ARG A 181 11.09 -12.21 1.05
C ARG A 181 12.29 -11.69 0.26
N GLY A 182 12.44 -10.37 0.24
CA GLY A 182 13.57 -9.71 -0.42
C GLY A 182 14.90 -10.15 0.18
N ALA A 183 15.60 -11.07 -0.48
CA ALA A 183 17.00 -11.34 -0.21
C ALA A 183 17.85 -10.35 -1.02
N VAL A 184 18.57 -9.46 -0.33
CA VAL A 184 19.72 -8.79 -0.97
C VAL A 184 20.79 -9.85 -1.11
N HIS A 185 20.81 -10.58 -2.24
CA HIS A 185 21.99 -11.34 -2.61
C HIS A 185 23.11 -10.32 -2.76
N GLY A 186 24.03 -10.28 -1.77
CA GLY A 186 25.12 -9.32 -1.73
C GLY A 186 25.74 -9.24 -3.12
N ALA A 187 25.86 -8.00 -3.64
CA ALA A 187 26.50 -7.74 -4.92
C ALA A 187 27.75 -8.62 -4.99
N GLN A 188 27.70 -9.67 -5.82
CA GLN A 188 28.85 -10.54 -6.01
C GLN A 188 29.93 -9.63 -6.56
N LEU A 189 30.85 -9.23 -5.67
CA LEU A 189 32.12 -8.64 -6.07
C LEU A 189 32.72 -9.65 -7.02
N ARG A 190 32.66 -9.36 -8.32
CA ARG A 190 33.39 -10.11 -9.34
C ARG A 190 34.86 -9.97 -8.96
N ARG A 191 35.38 -10.92 -8.18
CA ARG A 191 36.81 -11.12 -8.03
C ARG A 191 37.28 -11.61 -9.39
N GLY A 192 37.77 -10.69 -10.21
CA GLY A 192 38.52 -11.03 -11.40
C GLY A 192 39.73 -11.86 -10.97
N SER A 193 39.85 -13.05 -11.53
CA SER A 193 41.07 -13.85 -11.47
C SER A 193 42.15 -13.15 -12.31
N GLN A 194 43.26 -12.77 -11.68
CA GLN A 194 44.55 -12.65 -12.36
C GLN A 194 45.17 -14.06 -12.47
#